data_AF-A0A928WVV9-F1
#
_entry.id   AF-A0A928WVV9-F1
#
_cell.length_a   1.000
_cell.length_b   1.000
_cell.length_c   1.000
_cell.angle_alpha   90.00
_cell.angle_beta   90.00
_cell.angle_gamma   90.00
#
_symmetry.space_group_name_H-M   'P 1'
#
loop_
_entity.id
_entity.type
_entity.pdbx_description
1 polymer ?
#
loop_
_entity_poly.entity_id
_entity_poly.type
_entity_poly.pdbx_seq_one_letter_code
_entity_poly.pdbx_strand_id
1 'polypeptide(L)'
;MAEEAKQANAQLDLPDGQPSDSGQSAAEEVVAAEATAGADSIQSSLVAYQAGLDLASSANALSQSAISPDDWSLVLSRWQRAADQLQQVATESEKYSSAQQKIADYTRNATQAQGKIEQLKTEVYVPLPTRPAAPAERIAPQSDHIAGHTTVPIVRRLHGTPVVQVTFNHGRTYDMILDTGASRTLITRQMANDLGIEPTEQMVAATASAAAVTFDIGQVRTITMGALTLNNARVSIGDAIDIGLLGNDFFLGYDVIIRSRENVVEFVKS
;
A
#
# COMPACT_ATOMS: atom_id res chain seq x y z
N MET A 1 -72.25 63.57 17.53
CA MET A 1 -70.95 63.30 16.88
C MET A 1 -70.01 64.39 17.37
N ALA A 2 -69.16 64.04 18.34
CA ALA A 2 -68.33 64.91 19.19
C ALA A 2 -67.21 65.62 18.37
N GLU A 3 -67.00 66.94 18.47
CA GLU A 3 -66.38 67.77 19.54
C GLU A 3 -64.83 67.71 19.50
N GLU A 4 -64.18 68.75 18.93
CA GLU A 4 -63.21 69.70 19.56
C GLU A 4 -61.90 69.08 20.08
N ALA A 5 -60.70 69.68 20.12
CA ALA A 5 -60.07 70.90 19.62
C ALA A 5 -58.54 70.83 19.97
N LYS A 6 -57.74 71.73 19.37
CA LYS A 6 -56.57 72.46 19.95
C LYS A 6 -55.27 71.76 20.42
N GLN A 7 -54.18 72.17 19.74
CA GLN A 7 -53.00 72.95 20.25
C GLN A 7 -52.15 72.52 21.47
N ALA A 8 -50.83 72.51 21.21
CA ALA A 8 -49.71 73.17 21.94
C ALA A 8 -48.88 72.44 23.02
N ASN A 9 -47.60 72.21 22.67
CA ASN A 9 -46.35 72.73 23.29
C ASN A 9 -46.00 72.44 24.77
N ALA A 10 -44.85 71.77 25.04
CA ALA A 10 -43.88 72.09 26.12
C ALA A 10 -42.63 71.16 26.16
N GLN A 11 -41.49 71.69 25.70
CA GLN A 11 -40.17 71.88 26.37
C GLN A 11 -39.66 70.97 27.54
N LEU A 12 -38.41 70.49 27.36
CA LEU A 12 -37.27 70.17 28.29
C LEU A 12 -37.41 69.13 29.44
N ASP A 13 -36.58 68.08 29.41
CA ASP A 13 -35.51 67.86 30.42
C ASP A 13 -34.47 66.82 29.95
N LEU A 14 -33.18 67.07 30.23
CA LEU A 14 -32.09 66.08 30.15
C LEU A 14 -31.91 65.47 31.56
N PRO A 15 -31.49 64.19 31.69
CA PRO A 15 -30.22 64.02 32.39
C PRO A 15 -29.34 62.85 31.90
N ASP A 16 -28.03 63.13 31.99
CA ASP A 16 -26.90 62.26 32.32
C ASP A 16 -26.84 60.82 31.80
N GLY A 17 -25.96 60.62 30.81
CA GLY A 17 -25.38 59.31 30.50
C GLY A 17 -24.37 58.88 31.55
N GLN A 18 -24.68 57.81 32.28
CA GLN A 18 -23.70 56.98 32.99
C GLN A 18 -22.99 56.01 32.02
N PRO A 19 -21.74 55.60 32.32
CA PRO A 19 -20.88 54.87 31.40
C PRO A 19 -21.32 53.41 31.24
N SER A 20 -21.17 52.90 30.03
CA SER A 20 -21.40 51.51 29.63
C SER A 20 -20.45 50.55 30.35
N ASP A 21 -21.02 49.60 31.10
CA ASP A 21 -20.35 48.38 31.53
C ASP A 21 -20.23 47.44 30.32
N SER A 22 -19.10 47.54 29.61
CA SER A 22 -18.75 46.66 28.48
C SER A 22 -17.73 45.59 28.88
N GLY A 23 -17.59 45.28 30.18
CA GLY A 23 -16.58 44.36 30.69
C GLY A 23 -16.99 42.89 30.76
N GLN A 24 -18.29 42.58 30.83
CA GLN A 24 -18.76 41.21 31.10
C GLN A 24 -19.01 40.38 29.83
N SER A 25 -19.46 40.99 28.73
CA SER A 25 -19.80 40.25 27.50
C SER A 25 -18.60 39.63 26.78
N ALA A 26 -17.42 40.24 26.87
CA ALA A 26 -16.21 39.72 26.22
C ALA A 26 -15.57 38.57 27.01
N ALA A 27 -15.78 38.52 28.33
CA ALA A 27 -15.26 37.46 29.20
C ALA A 27 -16.06 36.16 29.02
N GLU A 28 -17.40 36.22 28.95
CA GLU A 28 -18.24 35.03 28.76
C GLU A 28 -18.09 34.36 27.38
N GLU A 29 -17.81 35.15 26.34
CA GLU A 29 -17.60 34.63 24.98
C GLU A 29 -16.24 33.92 24.83
N VAL A 30 -15.18 34.38 25.50
CA VAL A 30 -13.89 33.67 25.51
C VAL A 30 -13.92 32.39 26.35
N VAL A 31 -14.60 32.34 27.50
CA VAL A 31 -14.72 31.08 28.26
C VAL A 31 -15.57 30.03 27.53
N ALA A 32 -16.61 30.45 26.78
CA ALA A 32 -17.41 29.53 25.98
C ALA A 32 -16.64 28.99 24.75
N ALA A 33 -15.80 29.82 24.12
CA ALA A 33 -14.92 29.42 23.02
C ALA A 33 -13.76 28.50 23.48
N GLU A 34 -13.18 28.75 24.66
CA GLU A 34 -12.15 27.87 25.25
C GLU A 34 -12.74 26.54 25.71
N ALA A 35 -13.97 26.52 26.25
CA ALA A 35 -14.63 25.29 26.67
C ALA A 35 -14.97 24.36 25.48
N THR A 36 -15.34 24.93 24.34
CA THR A 36 -15.62 24.17 23.11
C THR A 36 -14.34 23.68 22.44
N ALA A 37 -13.29 24.50 22.39
CA ALA A 37 -11.96 24.09 21.92
C ALA A 37 -11.35 22.98 22.79
N GLY A 38 -11.53 23.05 24.11
CA GLY A 38 -11.10 22.01 25.05
C GLY A 38 -11.84 20.69 24.82
N ALA A 39 -13.16 20.72 24.64
CA ALA A 39 -13.96 19.52 24.38
C ALA A 39 -13.60 18.85 23.05
N ASP A 40 -13.38 19.63 21.98
CA ASP A 40 -12.93 19.11 20.68
C ASP A 40 -11.51 18.52 20.77
N SER A 41 -10.62 19.12 21.57
CA SER A 41 -9.27 18.60 21.78
C SER A 41 -9.25 17.25 22.51
N ILE A 42 -10.15 17.05 23.47
CA ILE A 42 -10.29 15.78 24.21
C ILE A 42 -10.85 14.70 23.31
N GLN A 43 -11.87 15.00 22.50
CA GLN A 43 -12.44 14.05 21.55
C GLN A 43 -11.43 13.66 20.47
N SER A 44 -10.69 14.63 19.91
CA SER A 44 -9.61 14.37 18.95
C SER A 44 -8.51 13.50 19.56
N SER A 45 -8.13 13.76 20.81
CA SER A 45 -7.15 12.95 21.55
C SER A 45 -7.60 11.50 21.71
N LEU A 46 -8.88 11.26 21.98
CA LEU A 46 -9.42 9.90 22.08
C LEU A 46 -9.39 9.16 20.74
N VAL A 47 -9.73 9.83 19.65
CA VAL A 47 -9.69 9.26 18.30
C VAL A 47 -8.26 8.90 17.89
N ALA A 48 -7.31 9.82 18.10
CA ALA A 48 -5.90 9.59 17.83
C ALA A 48 -5.34 8.43 18.67
N TYR A 49 -5.72 8.37 19.96
CA TYR A 49 -5.35 7.26 20.83
C TYR A 49 -5.84 5.91 20.29
N GLN A 50 -7.11 5.81 19.92
CA GLN A 50 -7.68 4.57 19.39
C GLN A 50 -7.06 4.17 18.04
N ALA A 51 -6.87 5.12 17.13
CA ALA A 51 -6.22 4.88 15.84
C ALA A 51 -4.80 4.32 16.01
N GLY A 52 -4.05 4.81 17.00
CA GLY A 52 -2.74 4.28 17.36
C GLY A 52 -2.81 2.82 17.82
N LEU A 53 -3.80 2.46 18.65
CA LEU A 53 -3.98 1.07 19.10
C LEU A 53 -4.35 0.12 17.96
N ASP A 54 -5.22 0.55 17.05
CA ASP A 54 -5.68 -0.28 15.94
C ASP A 54 -4.53 -0.55 14.94
N LEU A 55 -3.72 0.47 14.65
CA LEU A 55 -2.52 0.33 13.83
C LEU A 55 -1.50 -0.62 14.47
N ALA A 56 -1.31 -0.53 15.78
CA ALA A 56 -0.44 -1.43 16.54
C ALA A 56 -0.95 -2.88 16.53
N SER A 57 -2.26 -3.08 16.70
CA SER A 57 -2.89 -4.40 16.60
C SER A 57 -2.69 -5.00 15.22
N SER A 58 -2.88 -4.19 14.16
CA SER A 58 -2.59 -4.58 12.78
C SER A 58 -1.11 -4.93 12.57
N ALA A 59 -0.19 -4.13 13.11
CA ALA A 59 1.25 -4.39 13.03
C ALA A 59 1.61 -5.74 13.68
N ASN A 60 1.03 -6.03 14.85
CA ASN A 60 1.24 -7.30 15.54
C ASN A 60 0.63 -8.49 14.80
N ALA A 61 -0.55 -8.34 14.21
CA ALA A 61 -1.16 -9.39 13.40
C ALA A 61 -0.33 -9.71 12.14
N LEU A 62 0.14 -8.66 11.46
CA LEU A 62 0.98 -8.77 10.27
C LEU A 62 2.35 -9.40 10.59
N SER A 63 2.93 -9.11 11.75
CA SER A 63 4.23 -9.68 12.14
C SER A 63 4.19 -11.19 12.36
N GLN A 64 3.04 -11.78 12.71
CA GLN A 64 2.90 -13.23 12.89
C GLN A 64 3.02 -14.01 11.58
N SER A 65 2.70 -13.39 10.44
CA SER A 65 2.79 -14.01 9.12
C SER A 65 3.83 -13.36 8.21
N ALA A 66 4.59 -12.39 8.71
CA ALA A 66 5.61 -11.68 7.94
C ALA A 66 6.85 -12.55 7.73
N ILE A 67 7.22 -12.79 6.47
CA ILE A 67 8.33 -13.68 6.11
C ILE A 67 9.42 -12.90 5.37
N SER A 68 9.05 -11.94 4.51
CA SER A 68 9.98 -11.21 3.64
C SER A 68 10.34 -9.81 4.17
N PRO A 69 11.47 -9.21 3.74
CA PRO A 69 11.81 -7.83 4.07
C PRO A 69 10.67 -6.83 3.79
N ASP A 70 9.89 -7.05 2.73
CA ASP A 70 8.77 -6.17 2.37
C ASP A 70 7.56 -6.34 3.31
N ASP A 71 7.26 -7.58 3.75
CA ASP A 71 6.24 -7.82 4.78
C ASP A 71 6.62 -7.13 6.09
N TRP A 72 7.91 -7.24 6.47
CA TRP A 72 8.45 -6.58 7.65
C TRP A 72 8.51 -5.04 7.48
N SER A 73 8.63 -4.53 6.25
CA SER A 73 8.52 -3.09 5.95
C SER A 73 7.11 -2.57 6.20
N LEU A 74 6.07 -3.36 5.88
CA LEU A 74 4.69 -3.01 6.23
C LEU A 74 4.48 -3.03 7.75
N VAL A 75 4.99 -4.03 8.45
CA VAL A 75 4.95 -4.10 9.93
C VAL A 75 5.64 -2.88 10.55
N LEU A 76 6.83 -2.52 10.07
CA LEU A 76 7.58 -1.33 10.48
C LEU A 76 6.73 -0.05 10.30
N SER A 77 6.18 0.15 9.11
CA SER A 77 5.35 1.32 8.80
C SER A 77 4.13 1.42 9.72
N ARG A 78 3.50 0.29 10.05
CA ARG A 78 2.35 0.27 10.97
C ARG A 78 2.74 0.68 12.40
N TRP A 79 3.88 0.20 12.91
CA TRP A 79 4.38 0.60 14.22
C TRP A 79 4.75 2.09 14.28
N GLN A 80 5.39 2.63 13.23
CA GLN A 80 5.72 4.05 13.15
C GLN A 80 4.46 4.92 13.15
N ARG A 81 3.51 4.62 12.26
CA ARG A 81 2.23 5.35 12.21
C ARG A 81 1.44 5.24 13.51
N ALA A 82 1.48 4.08 14.18
CA ALA A 82 0.85 3.92 15.48
C ALA A 82 1.44 4.89 16.52
N ALA A 83 2.77 5.03 16.56
CA ALA A 83 3.44 5.99 17.43
C ALA A 83 3.08 7.45 17.06
N ASP A 84 3.05 7.79 15.77
CA ASP A 84 2.71 9.13 15.28
C ASP A 84 1.27 9.53 15.64
N GLN A 85 0.32 8.58 15.62
CA GLN A 85 -1.05 8.82 16.07
C GLN A 85 -1.10 9.10 17.58
N LEU A 86 -0.35 8.35 18.37
CA LEU A 86 -0.30 8.56 19.81
C LEU A 86 0.38 9.88 20.21
N GLN A 87 1.27 10.42 19.38
CA GLN A 87 1.87 11.75 19.61
C GLN A 87 0.85 12.90 19.49
N GLN A 88 -0.27 12.68 18.80
CA GLN A 88 -1.33 13.69 18.65
C GLN A 88 -2.27 13.78 19.86
N VAL A 89 -2.10 12.89 20.85
CA VAL A 89 -2.87 12.92 22.09
C VAL A 89 -2.42 14.12 22.92
N ALA A 90 -3.34 15.04 23.22
CA ALA A 90 -3.04 16.25 23.97
C ALA A 90 -2.60 15.94 25.41
N THR A 91 -1.73 16.79 25.97
CA THR A 91 -1.21 16.69 27.36
C THR A 91 -2.30 16.72 28.42
N GLU A 92 -3.43 17.36 28.11
CA GLU A 92 -4.59 17.51 29.00
C GLU A 92 -5.53 16.31 28.94
N SER A 93 -5.33 15.39 27.99
CA SER A 93 -6.14 14.17 27.88
C SER A 93 -5.76 13.17 28.97
N GLU A 94 -6.78 12.51 29.54
CA GLU A 94 -6.58 11.37 30.44
C GLU A 94 -5.77 10.22 29.80
N LYS A 95 -5.76 10.14 28.46
CA LYS A 95 -5.01 9.12 27.72
C LYS A 95 -3.54 9.48 27.53
N TYR A 96 -3.11 10.69 27.85
CA TYR A 96 -1.76 11.17 27.57
C TYR A 96 -0.67 10.28 28.18
N SER A 97 -0.77 9.97 29.48
CA SER A 97 0.23 9.12 30.14
C SER A 97 0.31 7.72 29.52
N SER A 98 -0.84 7.14 29.14
CA SER A 98 -0.89 5.83 28.48
C SER A 98 -0.35 5.91 27.05
N ALA A 99 -0.60 7.01 26.34
CA ALA A 99 -0.07 7.25 25.00
C ALA A 99 1.46 7.31 25.03
N GLN A 100 2.05 8.05 25.98
CA GLN A 100 3.51 8.15 26.13
C GLN A 100 4.17 6.79 26.39
N GLN A 101 3.58 5.95 27.24
CA GLN A 101 4.07 4.59 27.47
C GLN A 101 4.04 3.76 26.19
N LYS A 102 2.93 3.80 25.44
CA LYS A 102 2.77 3.04 24.21
C LYS A 102 3.66 3.52 23.07
N ILE A 103 3.94 4.82 22.97
CA ILE A 103 4.92 5.36 22.00
C ILE A 103 6.28 4.69 22.19
N ALA A 104 6.73 4.53 23.44
CA ALA A 104 8.01 3.86 23.72
C ALA A 104 8.00 2.39 23.25
N ASP A 105 6.91 1.66 23.50
CA ASP A 105 6.77 0.27 23.05
C ASP A 105 6.71 0.16 21.52
N TYR A 106 5.95 1.04 20.87
CA TYR A 106 5.78 1.02 19.41
C TYR A 106 7.07 1.38 18.69
N THR A 107 7.84 2.32 19.23
CA THR A 107 9.17 2.66 18.72
C THR A 107 10.15 1.50 18.86
N ARG A 108 10.10 0.75 19.97
CA ARG A 108 10.91 -0.46 20.16
C ARG A 108 10.53 -1.54 19.15
N ASN A 109 9.23 -1.78 18.95
CA ASN A 109 8.74 -2.76 17.98
C ASN A 109 9.10 -2.37 16.54
N ALA A 110 9.02 -1.09 16.18
CA ALA A 110 9.50 -0.58 14.90
C ALA A 110 11.00 -0.87 14.72
N THR A 111 11.82 -0.60 15.72
CA THR A 111 13.26 -0.89 15.67
C THR A 111 13.54 -2.38 15.45
N GLN A 112 12.78 -3.27 16.10
CA GLN A 112 12.89 -4.71 15.91
C GLN A 112 12.49 -5.13 14.50
N ALA A 113 11.38 -4.60 13.97
CA ALA A 113 10.95 -4.84 12.59
C ALA A 113 12.04 -4.39 11.61
N GLN A 114 12.67 -3.25 11.85
CA GLN A 114 13.77 -2.76 11.03
C GLN A 114 15.01 -3.65 11.09
N GLY A 115 15.40 -4.11 12.28
CA GLY A 115 16.46 -5.10 12.42
C GLY A 115 16.17 -6.40 11.65
N LYS A 116 14.89 -6.83 11.65
CA LYS A 116 14.45 -8.01 10.92
C LYS A 116 14.54 -7.83 9.40
N ILE A 117 14.19 -6.65 8.89
CA ILE A 117 14.36 -6.29 7.47
C ILE A 117 15.83 -6.43 7.06
N GLU A 118 16.74 -5.84 7.82
CA GLU A 118 18.18 -5.86 7.49
C GLU A 118 18.78 -7.28 7.59
N GLN A 119 18.34 -8.07 8.57
CA GLN A 119 18.69 -9.49 8.65
C GLN A 119 18.23 -10.24 7.39
N LEU A 120 16.96 -10.10 7.02
CA LEU A 120 16.38 -10.82 5.89
C LEU A 120 16.97 -10.37 4.55
N LYS A 121 17.32 -9.08 4.41
CA LYS A 121 18.06 -8.59 3.24
C LYS A 121 19.44 -9.24 3.12
N THR A 122 20.12 -9.45 4.24
CA THR A 122 21.44 -10.11 4.27
C THR A 122 21.33 -11.60 3.99
N GLU A 123 20.27 -12.27 4.45
CA GLU A 123 20.01 -13.69 4.15
C GLU A 123 19.59 -13.92 2.68
N VAL A 124 18.89 -12.97 2.06
CA VAL A 124 18.59 -12.98 0.62
C VAL A 124 19.83 -12.60 -0.21
N TYR A 125 20.75 -11.81 0.36
CA TYR A 125 22.05 -11.45 -0.22
C TYR A 125 23.19 -12.32 0.35
N VAL A 126 23.11 -13.64 0.17
CA VAL A 126 24.32 -14.44 0.08
C VAL A 126 24.72 -14.43 -1.39
N PRO A 127 25.79 -13.71 -1.81
CA PRO A 127 26.26 -13.80 -3.18
C PRO A 127 26.58 -15.27 -3.44
N LEU A 128 25.88 -15.86 -4.42
CA LEU A 128 26.27 -17.18 -4.90
C LEU A 128 27.76 -17.13 -5.22
N PRO A 129 28.60 -18.05 -4.69
CA PRO A 129 29.95 -18.17 -5.17
C PRO A 129 29.85 -18.31 -6.70
N THR A 130 30.51 -17.41 -7.43
CA THR A 130 30.57 -17.46 -8.89
C THR A 130 31.20 -18.77 -9.29
N ARG A 131 30.39 -19.79 -9.51
CA ARG A 131 30.86 -21.07 -10.05
C ARG A 131 31.21 -20.82 -11.50
N PRO A 132 32.45 -21.12 -11.95
CA PRO A 132 32.76 -21.09 -13.37
C PRO A 132 31.77 -21.99 -14.09
N ALA A 133 31.26 -21.54 -15.24
CA ALA A 133 30.35 -22.31 -16.08
C ALA A 133 31.00 -23.65 -16.45
N ALA A 134 30.61 -24.71 -15.73
CA ALA A 134 30.89 -26.09 -16.09
C ALA A 134 29.78 -26.57 -17.04
N PRO A 135 30.10 -27.48 -17.99
CA PRO A 135 29.16 -27.88 -19.03
C PRO A 135 27.91 -28.52 -18.42
N ALA A 136 26.76 -28.29 -19.07
CA ALA A 136 25.47 -28.81 -18.69
C ALA A 136 25.46 -30.36 -18.71
N GLU A 137 25.79 -30.98 -17.58
CA GLU A 137 25.43 -32.36 -17.28
C GLU A 137 24.54 -32.41 -16.04
N ARG A 138 23.27 -32.73 -16.32
CA ARG A 138 22.25 -33.37 -15.48
C ARG A 138 22.55 -33.43 -13.98
N ILE A 139 21.94 -32.53 -13.21
CA ILE A 139 21.23 -32.92 -11.99
C ILE A 139 19.92 -32.12 -11.96
N ALA A 140 18.82 -32.79 -12.29
CA ALA A 140 17.48 -32.30 -11.97
C ALA A 140 17.30 -32.41 -10.45
N PRO A 141 16.74 -31.41 -9.75
CA PRO A 141 16.00 -31.74 -8.55
C PRO A 141 14.78 -32.55 -9.00
N GLN A 142 14.65 -33.77 -8.48
CA GLN A 142 13.40 -34.52 -8.54
C GLN A 142 12.38 -33.75 -7.69
N SER A 143 11.73 -32.75 -8.29
CA SER A 143 10.44 -32.28 -7.82
C SER A 143 9.45 -33.40 -8.10
N ASP A 144 8.76 -33.86 -7.07
CA ASP A 144 7.71 -34.86 -7.18
C ASP A 144 6.77 -34.50 -8.34
N HIS A 145 6.88 -35.27 -9.43
CA HIS A 145 6.00 -35.17 -10.59
C HIS A 145 4.64 -35.76 -10.21
N ILE A 146 3.85 -35.02 -9.44
CA ILE A 146 2.41 -35.23 -9.45
C ILE A 146 1.90 -34.54 -10.71
N ALA A 147 1.48 -35.34 -11.69
CA ALA A 147 1.01 -34.87 -12.98
C ALA A 147 -0.07 -33.79 -12.79
N GLY A 148 0.24 -32.55 -13.18
CA GLY A 148 -0.66 -31.41 -13.06
C GLY A 148 -0.43 -30.47 -11.87
N HIS A 149 0.59 -30.70 -11.04
CA HIS A 149 0.94 -29.81 -9.92
C HIS A 149 2.39 -29.31 -10.05
N THR A 150 2.60 -27.99 -9.95
CA THR A 150 3.94 -27.40 -9.90
C THR A 150 3.99 -26.21 -8.96
N THR A 151 5.12 -26.02 -8.28
CA THR A 151 5.36 -24.89 -7.39
C THR A 151 6.48 -24.02 -7.94
N VAL A 152 6.31 -22.71 -7.84
CA VAL A 152 7.26 -21.69 -8.28
C VAL A 152 7.61 -20.81 -7.08
N PRO A 153 8.91 -20.61 -6.78
CA PRO A 153 9.31 -19.73 -5.68
C PRO A 153 8.89 -18.29 -5.94
N ILE A 154 8.41 -17.63 -4.89
CA ILE A 154 8.21 -16.18 -4.90
C ILE A 154 9.56 -15.55 -4.58
N VAL A 155 10.16 -14.84 -5.55
CA VAL A 155 11.49 -14.24 -5.38
C VAL A 155 11.44 -12.96 -4.54
N ARG A 156 10.32 -12.23 -4.58
CA ARG A 156 10.00 -11.07 -3.73
C ARG A 156 8.52 -10.74 -3.85
N ARG A 157 8.05 -9.71 -3.12
CA ARG A 157 6.68 -9.21 -3.24
C ARG A 157 6.69 -7.72 -3.51
N LEU A 158 5.89 -7.26 -4.47
CA LEU A 158 5.68 -5.83 -4.72
C LEU A 158 4.27 -5.45 -4.28
N HIS A 159 4.16 -4.57 -3.29
CA HIS A 159 2.87 -4.16 -2.70
C HIS A 159 2.01 -5.37 -2.25
N GLY A 160 2.65 -6.45 -1.79
CA GLY A 160 2.00 -7.70 -1.39
C GLY A 160 1.80 -8.71 -2.52
N THR A 161 1.93 -8.31 -3.79
CA THR A 161 1.76 -9.19 -4.95
C THR A 161 3.01 -10.03 -5.21
N PRO A 162 2.90 -11.35 -5.43
CA PRO A 162 4.05 -12.19 -5.74
C PRO A 162 4.81 -11.73 -6.98
N VAL A 163 6.13 -11.74 -6.89
CA VAL A 163 7.04 -11.60 -8.02
C VAL A 163 7.75 -12.93 -8.22
N VAL A 164 7.80 -13.38 -9.48
CA VAL A 164 8.34 -14.68 -9.89
C VAL A 164 9.33 -14.50 -11.04
N GLN A 165 10.25 -15.44 -11.19
CA GLN A 165 11.19 -15.45 -12.30
C GLN A 165 10.58 -16.14 -13.53
N VAL A 166 10.58 -15.42 -14.65
CA VAL A 166 10.01 -15.86 -15.91
C VAL A 166 11.05 -15.77 -17.01
N THR A 167 11.22 -16.86 -17.75
CA THR A 167 12.19 -16.97 -18.85
C THR A 167 11.49 -16.82 -20.20
N PHE A 168 11.99 -15.91 -21.02
CA PHE A 168 11.49 -15.66 -22.37
C PHE A 168 12.45 -16.23 -23.41
N ASN A 169 11.89 -16.83 -24.46
CA ASN A 169 12.62 -17.38 -25.61
C ASN A 169 13.75 -18.38 -25.23
N HIS A 170 13.65 -19.02 -24.05
CA HIS A 170 14.65 -19.91 -23.43
C HIS A 170 16.01 -19.25 -23.14
N GLY A 171 16.09 -17.92 -23.10
CA GLY A 171 17.36 -17.22 -22.95
C GLY A 171 17.40 -16.24 -21.79
N ARG A 172 16.46 -15.29 -21.75
CA ARG A 172 16.50 -14.19 -20.78
C ARG A 172 15.43 -14.38 -19.71
N THR A 173 15.83 -14.19 -18.46
CA THR A 173 14.95 -14.30 -17.30
C THR A 173 14.71 -12.93 -16.70
N TYR A 174 13.45 -12.64 -16.36
CA TYR A 174 13.03 -11.40 -15.73
C TYR A 174 12.16 -11.69 -14.50
N ASP A 175 12.24 -10.79 -13.53
CA ASP A 175 11.26 -10.71 -12.46
C ASP A 175 9.95 -10.16 -13.03
N MET A 176 8.85 -10.86 -12.81
CA MET A 176 7.52 -10.43 -13.22
C MET A 176 6.54 -10.51 -12.05
N ILE A 177 5.66 -9.50 -11.95
CA ILE A 177 4.53 -9.54 -11.02
C ILE A 177 3.55 -10.60 -11.52
N LEU A 178 3.16 -11.53 -10.66
CA LEU A 178 2.06 -12.45 -10.94
C LEU A 178 0.73 -11.71 -10.77
N ASP A 179 0.09 -11.36 -11.88
CA ASP A 179 -1.12 -10.53 -11.92
C ASP A 179 -2.29 -11.30 -12.54
N THR A 180 -3.11 -11.92 -11.70
CA THR A 180 -4.31 -12.65 -12.13
C THR A 180 -5.43 -11.73 -12.62
N GLY A 181 -5.35 -10.42 -12.37
CA GLY A 181 -6.29 -9.42 -12.88
C GLY A 181 -5.99 -8.96 -14.31
N ALA A 182 -4.74 -9.16 -14.78
CA ALA A 182 -4.35 -8.84 -16.14
C ALA A 182 -4.82 -9.94 -17.11
N SER A 183 -5.55 -9.55 -18.17
CA SER A 183 -6.00 -10.51 -19.19
C SER A 183 -4.86 -11.06 -20.04
N ARG A 184 -3.78 -10.29 -20.20
CA ARG A 184 -2.62 -10.64 -21.02
C ARG A 184 -1.33 -10.27 -20.31
N THR A 185 -0.29 -11.03 -20.61
CA THR A 185 1.07 -10.76 -20.15
C THR A 185 1.58 -9.47 -20.78
N LEU A 186 2.12 -8.59 -19.95
CA LEU A 186 2.66 -7.30 -20.33
C LEU A 186 4.15 -7.25 -20.00
N ILE A 187 4.96 -6.90 -21.00
CA ILE A 187 6.39 -6.67 -20.84
C ILE A 187 6.70 -5.18 -20.99
N THR A 188 7.78 -4.73 -20.36
CA THR A 188 8.23 -3.34 -20.50
C THR A 188 8.84 -3.14 -21.89
N ARG A 189 8.90 -1.88 -22.36
CA ARG A 189 9.60 -1.58 -23.61
C ARG A 189 11.08 -1.96 -23.56
N GLN A 190 11.74 -1.81 -22.42
CA GLN A 190 13.12 -2.27 -22.24
C GLN A 190 13.24 -3.79 -22.45
N MET A 191 12.33 -4.58 -21.86
CA MET A 191 12.33 -6.03 -22.07
C MET A 191 12.13 -6.39 -23.55
N ALA A 192 11.22 -5.68 -24.25
CA ALA A 192 11.00 -5.88 -25.67
C ALA A 192 12.28 -5.63 -26.49
N ASN A 193 12.97 -4.53 -26.24
CA ASN A 193 14.25 -4.19 -26.88
C ASN A 193 15.32 -5.25 -26.58
N ASP A 194 15.47 -5.66 -25.32
CA ASP A 194 16.47 -6.65 -24.89
C ASP A 194 16.22 -8.03 -25.51
N LEU A 195 14.95 -8.36 -25.74
CA LEU A 195 14.51 -9.59 -26.40
C LEU A 195 14.49 -9.51 -27.93
N GLY A 196 14.69 -8.32 -28.52
CA GLY A 196 14.59 -8.09 -29.96
C GLY A 196 13.16 -8.29 -30.50
N ILE A 197 12.15 -7.93 -29.71
CA ILE A 197 10.74 -8.07 -30.07
C ILE A 197 10.28 -6.81 -30.78
N GLU A 198 9.95 -6.95 -32.06
CA GLU A 198 9.34 -5.89 -32.85
C GLU A 198 7.81 -5.87 -32.64
N PRO A 199 7.20 -4.70 -32.36
CA PRO A 199 5.75 -4.54 -32.36
C PRO A 199 5.13 -4.95 -33.69
N THR A 200 4.16 -5.85 -33.64
CA THR A 200 3.40 -6.31 -34.82
C THR A 200 2.06 -5.60 -34.97
N GLU A 201 1.46 -5.16 -33.86
CA GLU A 201 0.13 -4.52 -33.83
C GLU A 201 0.06 -3.47 -32.71
N GLN A 202 -0.96 -2.61 -32.76
CA GLN A 202 -1.31 -1.68 -31.69
C GLN A 202 -2.73 -1.95 -31.19
N MET A 203 -2.92 -1.90 -29.87
CA MET A 203 -4.19 -2.13 -29.21
C MET A 203 -4.50 -1.00 -28.22
N VAL A 204 -5.69 -0.42 -28.31
CA VAL A 204 -6.18 0.57 -27.35
C VAL A 204 -6.92 -0.16 -26.23
N ALA A 205 -6.50 0.03 -24.98
CA ALA A 205 -7.29 -0.41 -23.82
C ALA A 205 -8.19 0.71 -23.33
N ALA A 206 -9.46 0.37 -23.08
CA ALA A 206 -10.40 1.26 -22.42
C ALA A 206 -10.09 1.29 -20.92
N THR A 207 -9.62 2.43 -20.40
CA THR A 207 -9.55 2.68 -18.96
C THR A 207 -10.81 3.43 -18.52
N ALA A 208 -11.26 3.21 -17.28
CA ALA A 208 -12.44 3.89 -16.71
C ALA A 208 -12.24 5.42 -16.56
N SER A 209 -11.05 5.94 -16.86
CA SER A 209 -10.62 7.32 -16.65
C SER A 209 -10.29 8.01 -17.98
N ALA A 210 -11.24 8.13 -18.90
CA ALA A 210 -11.25 9.03 -20.08
C ALA A 210 -10.04 9.09 -21.04
N ALA A 211 -8.94 8.37 -20.78
CA ALA A 211 -7.73 8.34 -21.58
C ALA A 211 -7.51 6.91 -22.11
N ALA A 212 -7.62 6.77 -23.42
CA ALA A 212 -7.24 5.57 -24.15
C ALA A 212 -5.74 5.34 -23.98
N VAL A 213 -5.34 4.22 -23.34
CA VAL A 213 -3.95 3.81 -23.27
C VAL A 213 -3.68 2.89 -24.45
N THR A 214 -2.73 3.26 -25.30
CA THR A 214 -2.32 2.43 -26.45
C THR A 214 -1.16 1.53 -26.04
N PHE A 215 -1.29 0.25 -26.33
CA PHE A 215 -0.26 -0.76 -26.13
C PHE A 215 0.20 -1.30 -27.47
N ASP A 216 1.51 -1.44 -27.63
CA ASP A 216 2.05 -2.22 -28.73
C ASP A 216 1.91 -3.70 -28.41
N ILE A 217 1.76 -4.54 -29.43
CA ILE A 217 1.66 -5.98 -29.30
C ILE A 217 2.84 -6.63 -30.00
N GLY A 218 3.58 -7.46 -29.26
CA GLY A 218 4.68 -8.26 -29.80
C GLY A 218 4.41 -9.75 -29.69
N GLN A 219 5.22 -10.55 -30.38
CA GLN A 219 5.22 -12.01 -30.24
C GLN A 219 6.49 -12.50 -29.55
N VAL A 220 6.33 -13.47 -28.66
CA VAL A 220 7.43 -14.21 -28.04
C VAL A 220 7.26 -15.70 -28.31
N ARG A 221 8.37 -16.37 -28.61
CA ARG A 221 8.38 -17.79 -28.96
C ARG A 221 7.94 -18.63 -27.77
N THR A 222 8.50 -18.34 -26.60
CA THR A 222 8.12 -19.01 -25.36
C THR A 222 8.18 -18.07 -24.16
N ILE A 223 7.28 -18.34 -23.22
CA ILE A 223 7.33 -17.85 -21.84
C ILE A 223 7.39 -19.09 -20.96
N THR A 224 8.35 -19.17 -20.06
CA THR A 224 8.57 -20.34 -19.20
C THR A 224 8.71 -19.90 -17.75
N MET A 225 8.03 -20.58 -16.84
CA MET A 225 8.11 -20.33 -15.40
C MET A 225 8.00 -21.68 -14.67
N GLY A 226 9.03 -22.05 -13.94
CA GLY A 226 9.14 -23.41 -13.39
C GLY A 226 9.02 -24.46 -14.50
N ALA A 227 8.08 -25.39 -14.34
CA ALA A 227 7.78 -26.42 -15.34
C ALA A 227 6.74 -25.97 -16.39
N LEU A 228 6.13 -24.78 -16.24
CA LEU A 228 5.10 -24.27 -17.13
C LEU A 228 5.72 -23.58 -18.34
N THR A 229 5.17 -23.83 -19.53
CA THR A 229 5.60 -23.15 -20.76
C THR A 229 4.40 -22.79 -21.62
N LEU A 230 4.28 -21.50 -21.91
CA LEU A 230 3.39 -20.97 -22.94
C LEU A 230 4.19 -20.78 -24.23
N ASN A 231 3.68 -21.35 -25.33
CA ASN A 231 4.30 -21.25 -26.66
C ASN A 231 3.58 -20.20 -27.52
N ASN A 232 4.32 -19.53 -28.39
CA ASN A 232 3.80 -18.53 -29.33
C ASN A 232 2.92 -17.47 -28.65
N ALA A 233 3.41 -16.94 -27.53
CA ALA A 233 2.63 -16.00 -26.74
C ALA A 233 2.61 -14.62 -27.40
N ARG A 234 1.46 -13.96 -27.35
CA ARG A 234 1.33 -12.55 -27.73
C ARG A 234 1.41 -11.75 -26.46
N VAL A 235 2.34 -10.80 -26.36
CA VAL A 235 2.50 -9.94 -25.18
C VAL A 235 2.11 -8.51 -25.50
N SER A 236 1.59 -7.78 -24.50
CA SER A 236 1.49 -6.33 -24.57
C SER A 236 2.83 -5.70 -24.22
N ILE A 237 3.18 -4.59 -24.85
CA ILE A 237 4.38 -3.80 -24.58
C ILE A 237 3.91 -2.44 -24.08
N GLY A 238 4.31 -2.09 -22.86
CA GLY A 238 3.93 -0.84 -22.20
C GLY A 238 5.14 -0.03 -21.74
N ASP A 239 4.95 1.29 -21.69
CA ASP A 239 5.94 2.26 -21.17
C ASP A 239 5.66 2.69 -19.73
N ALA A 240 4.47 2.40 -19.22
CA ALA A 240 3.97 2.99 -17.98
C ALA A 240 4.47 2.28 -16.70
N ILE A 241 5.14 1.13 -16.82
CA ILE A 241 5.57 0.32 -15.68
C ILE A 241 7.01 -0.17 -15.85
N ASP A 242 7.77 -0.17 -14.75
CA ASP A 242 9.18 -0.55 -14.71
C ASP A 242 9.40 -2.06 -14.57
N ILE A 243 8.33 -2.83 -14.37
CA ILE A 243 8.36 -4.29 -14.23
C ILE A 243 7.21 -4.91 -15.02
N GLY A 244 7.45 -6.08 -15.64
CA GLY A 244 6.44 -6.81 -16.38
C GLY A 244 5.37 -7.46 -15.49
N LEU A 245 4.19 -7.69 -16.08
CA LEU A 245 3.05 -8.40 -15.47
C LEU A 245 2.85 -9.73 -16.18
N LEU A 246 2.78 -10.81 -15.43
CA LEU A 246 2.41 -12.14 -15.93
C LEU A 246 0.90 -12.30 -15.76
N GLY A 247 0.19 -12.37 -16.89
CA GLY A 247 -1.27 -12.30 -16.94
C GLY A 247 -1.95 -13.65 -17.10
N ASN A 248 -3.28 -13.62 -17.13
CA ASN A 248 -4.14 -14.79 -17.21
C ASN A 248 -3.93 -15.64 -18.47
N ASP A 249 -3.45 -15.05 -19.57
CA ASP A 249 -3.04 -15.79 -20.78
C ASP A 249 -1.98 -16.86 -20.52
N PHE A 250 -1.08 -16.64 -19.56
CA PHE A 250 -0.10 -17.62 -19.12
C PHE A 250 -0.69 -18.68 -18.19
N PHE A 251 -1.66 -18.30 -17.35
CA PHE A 251 -2.26 -19.16 -16.34
C PHE A 251 -3.41 -20.04 -16.85
N LEU A 252 -3.84 -19.88 -18.11
CA LEU A 252 -4.97 -20.63 -18.67
C LEU A 252 -4.84 -22.15 -18.46
N GLY A 253 -5.86 -22.74 -17.84
CA GLY A 253 -5.91 -24.18 -17.53
C GLY A 253 -5.24 -24.55 -16.20
N TYR A 254 -4.92 -23.58 -15.36
CA TYR A 254 -4.41 -23.79 -14.01
C TYR A 254 -5.17 -22.95 -12.98
N ASP A 255 -5.44 -23.57 -11.84
CA ASP A 255 -5.77 -22.91 -10.60
C ASP A 255 -4.47 -22.38 -9.98
N VAL A 256 -4.45 -21.08 -9.66
CA VAL A 256 -3.29 -20.40 -9.10
C VAL A 256 -3.49 -20.19 -7.60
N ILE A 257 -2.65 -20.83 -6.78
CA ILE A 257 -2.75 -20.82 -5.32
C ILE A 257 -1.49 -20.14 -4.74
N ILE A 258 -1.67 -19.06 -4.00
CA ILE A 258 -0.57 -18.38 -3.32
C ILE A 258 -0.37 -19.02 -1.94
N ARG A 259 0.70 -19.80 -1.79
CA ARG A 259 1.09 -20.45 -0.54
C ARG A 259 2.04 -19.54 0.23
N SER A 260 1.47 -18.58 0.95
CA SER A 260 2.24 -17.52 1.61
C SER A 260 3.20 -18.05 2.68
N ARG A 261 2.85 -19.12 3.42
CA ARG A 261 3.73 -19.69 4.45
C ARG A 261 4.96 -20.35 3.85
N GLU A 262 4.79 -21.01 2.72
CA GLU A 262 5.83 -21.72 1.99
C GLU A 262 6.59 -20.81 1.01
N ASN A 263 6.15 -19.55 0.87
CA ASN A 263 6.69 -18.56 -0.07
C ASN A 263 6.77 -19.06 -1.52
N VAL A 264 5.72 -19.77 -1.96
CA VAL A 264 5.58 -20.28 -3.33
C VAL A 264 4.23 -19.92 -3.92
N VAL A 265 4.18 -19.89 -5.24
CA VAL A 265 2.94 -19.98 -6.01
C VAL A 265 2.81 -21.40 -6.50
N GLU A 266 1.69 -22.02 -6.21
CA GLU A 266 1.32 -23.35 -6.69
C GLU A 266 0.36 -23.22 -7.87
N PHE A 267 0.56 -24.08 -8.86
CA PHE A 267 -0.27 -24.21 -10.03
C PHE A 267 -0.80 -25.64 -10.09
N VAL A 268 -2.12 -25.76 -10.10
CA VAL A 268 -2.83 -27.03 -10.19
C VAL A 268 -3.63 -27.04 -11.48
N LYS A 269 -3.48 -28.05 -12.33
CA LYS A 269 -4.21 -28.14 -13.59
C LYS A 269 -5.72 -28.24 -13.33
N SER A 270 -6.48 -27.31 -13.92
CA SER A 270 -7.95 -27.27 -13.83
C SER A 270 -8.64 -28.32 -14.71
#